data_AF-V4CH20-F1
#
_entry.id   AF-V4CH20-F1
#
_cell.length_a   1.000
_cell.length_b   1.000
_cell.length_c   1.000
_cell.angle_alpha   90.00
_cell.angle_beta   90.00
_cell.angle_gamma   90.00
#
_symmetry.space_group_name_H-M   'P 1'
#
loop_
_entity.id
_entity.type
_entity.pdbx_description
1 polymer ?
#
loop_
_entity_poly.entity_id
_entity_poly.type
_entity_poly.pdbx_seq_one_letter_code
_entity_poly.pdbx_strand_id
1 'polypeptide(L)'
;MASTAVRRVGKSVVDWAAFKERVPQNQIDPFRVLKQRSDIYVNRVNKYPESLPKIDFTFYRNALGALPMIDQFEKSYSSIEVPYPKDKDNVIKALEEQEKLSAEKREQFKKEMVEKTKISQYVLDNIHLVPPPEEMNIEMYYYFFPERAIDPENRPTVFPHTKSAQPDGNEGNVIHNSELHALSSFEKTSS
;
A
#
# COMPACT_ATOMS: atom_id res chain seq x y z
N MET A 1 -8.30 -17.85 33.80
CA MET A 1 -9.42 -17.11 33.16
C MET A 1 -8.90 -15.74 32.77
N ALA A 2 -8.42 -15.59 31.53
CA ALA A 2 -7.80 -14.35 31.08
C ALA A 2 -8.85 -13.24 30.99
N SER A 3 -8.63 -12.15 31.72
CA SER A 3 -9.49 -10.96 31.74
C SER A 3 -9.73 -10.42 30.33
N THR A 4 -11.01 -10.32 29.97
CA THR A 4 -11.59 -10.01 28.65
C THR A 4 -11.19 -8.63 28.09
N ALA A 5 -10.58 -7.78 28.92
CA ALA A 5 -10.00 -6.48 28.61
C ALA A 5 -8.90 -6.53 27.53
N VAL A 6 -8.00 -7.51 27.64
CA VAL A 6 -6.80 -7.66 26.78
C VAL A 6 -7.18 -8.00 25.32
N ARG A 7 -8.45 -8.30 25.04
CA ARG A 7 -8.97 -8.62 23.69
C ARG A 7 -9.68 -7.46 22.98
N ARG A 8 -9.92 -6.29 23.61
CA ARG A 8 -10.86 -5.28 23.06
C ARG A 8 -10.34 -4.43 21.91
N VAL A 9 -9.04 -4.16 21.84
CA VAL A 9 -8.40 -3.58 20.66
C VAL A 9 -7.08 -4.33 20.61
N GLY A 10 -6.92 -5.25 19.67
CA GLY A 10 -5.61 -5.86 19.45
C GLY A 10 -4.59 -4.74 19.43
N LYS A 11 -3.45 -4.92 20.11
CA LYS A 11 -2.33 -3.97 20.15
C LYS A 11 -1.88 -3.62 18.72
N SER A 12 -2.63 -2.84 17.97
CA SER A 12 -2.17 -2.22 16.75
C SER A 12 -1.41 -1.00 17.21
N VAL A 13 -0.19 -1.25 17.66
CA VAL A 13 0.82 -0.21 17.75
C VAL A 13 1.17 0.12 16.31
N VAL A 14 0.30 0.90 15.66
CA VAL A 14 0.58 1.45 14.34
C VAL A 14 1.64 2.52 14.58
N ASP A 15 2.85 2.29 14.08
CA ASP A 15 3.88 3.30 14.07
C ASP A 15 3.50 4.38 13.04
N TRP A 16 2.79 5.40 13.52
CA TRP A 16 2.33 6.52 12.71
C TRP A 16 3.47 7.37 12.16
N ALA A 17 4.65 7.37 12.80
CA ALA A 17 5.81 8.10 12.32
C ALA A 17 6.42 7.39 11.11
N ALA A 18 6.67 6.08 11.25
CA ALA A 18 7.21 5.27 10.16
C ALA A 18 6.22 5.13 8.99
N PHE A 19 4.91 5.18 9.25
CA PHE A 19 3.91 5.18 8.18
C PHE A 19 3.90 6.51 7.42
N LYS A 20 4.01 7.65 8.11
CA LYS A 20 4.08 8.98 7.48
C LYS A 20 5.25 9.11 6.51
N GLU A 21 6.41 8.54 6.84
CA GLU A 21 7.61 8.58 5.98
C GLU A 21 7.44 7.84 4.65
N ARG A 22 6.57 6.84 4.60
CA ARG A 22 6.34 6.01 3.40
C ARG A 22 5.20 6.53 2.52
N VAL A 23 4.42 7.50 3.01
CA VAL A 23 3.30 8.07 2.26
C VAL A 23 3.83 9.11 1.27
N PRO A 24 3.54 8.97 -0.03
CA PRO A 24 3.93 9.99 -1.00
C PRO A 24 3.15 11.29 -0.79
N GLN A 25 3.74 12.43 -1.17
CA GLN A 25 3.22 13.77 -0.87
C GLN A 25 1.78 14.01 -1.36
N ASN A 26 1.39 13.39 -2.47
CA ASN A 26 0.04 13.47 -3.03
C ASN A 26 -1.02 12.71 -2.20
N GLN A 27 -0.62 11.88 -1.24
CA GLN A 27 -1.51 11.05 -0.42
C GLN A 27 -1.49 11.42 1.08
N ILE A 28 -0.95 12.60 1.42
CA ILE A 28 -0.90 13.06 2.82
C ILE A 28 -2.30 13.32 3.40
N ASP A 29 -3.22 13.84 2.59
CA ASP A 29 -4.58 14.16 3.04
C ASP A 29 -5.40 12.92 3.43
N PRO A 30 -5.49 11.85 2.61
CA PRO A 30 -6.15 10.62 3.03
C PRO A 30 -5.46 9.98 4.25
N PHE A 31 -4.14 10.08 4.36
CA PHE A 31 -3.41 9.64 5.56
C PHE A 31 -3.86 10.40 6.82
N ARG A 32 -3.97 11.74 6.75
CA ARG A 32 -4.43 12.56 7.88
C ARG A 32 -5.83 12.17 8.32
N VAL A 33 -6.74 11.94 7.37
CA VAL A 33 -8.11 11.51 7.63
C VAL A 33 -8.14 10.13 8.30
N LEU A 34 -7.34 9.18 7.83
CA LEU A 34 -7.24 7.85 8.42
C LEU A 34 -6.77 7.93 9.88
N LYS A 35 -5.70 8.68 10.14
CA LYS A 35 -5.17 8.88 11.51
C LYS A 35 -6.23 9.51 12.41
N GLN A 36 -6.89 10.57 11.95
CA GLN A 36 -7.93 11.25 12.72
C GLN A 36 -9.08 10.30 13.08
N ARG A 37 -9.57 9.51 12.12
CA ARG A 37 -10.62 8.52 12.36
C ARG A 37 -10.16 7.48 13.38
N SER A 38 -8.96 6.93 13.23
CA SER A 38 -8.38 5.97 14.17
C SER A 38 -8.33 6.53 15.60
N ASP A 39 -7.77 7.74 15.77
CA ASP A 39 -7.67 8.39 17.07
C ASP A 39 -9.06 8.63 17.71
N ILE A 40 -10.06 9.04 16.91
CA ILE A 40 -11.44 9.21 17.40
C ILE A 40 -12.03 7.90 17.93
N TYR A 41 -11.83 6.79 17.22
CA TYR A 41 -12.35 5.49 17.66
C TYR A 41 -11.62 4.97 18.90
N VAL A 42 -10.29 5.08 18.94
CA VAL A 42 -9.47 4.68 20.10
C VAL A 42 -9.89 5.48 21.34
N ASN A 43 -10.01 6.80 21.22
CA ASN A 43 -10.46 7.65 22.32
C ASN A 43 -11.88 7.32 22.77
N ARG A 44 -12.79 7.00 21.84
CA ARG A 44 -14.15 6.59 22.16
C ARG A 44 -14.19 5.26 22.92
N VAL A 45 -13.39 4.28 22.51
CA VAL A 45 -13.29 2.99 23.21
C VAL A 45 -12.73 3.18 24.61
N ASN A 46 -11.70 4.02 24.77
CA ASN A 46 -11.07 4.31 26.06
C ASN A 46 -11.98 5.11 27.02
N LYS A 47 -12.94 5.87 26.49
CA LYS A 47 -13.90 6.65 27.31
C LYS A 47 -14.89 5.76 28.06
N TYR A 48 -15.23 4.58 27.53
CA TYR A 48 -16.25 3.72 28.12
C TYR A 48 -15.60 2.58 28.94
N PRO A 49 -15.96 2.44 30.23
CA PRO A 49 -15.41 1.38 31.08
C PRO A 49 -15.78 -0.01 30.55
N GLU A 50 -14.92 -0.99 30.82
CA GLU A 50 -15.04 -2.35 30.28
C GLU A 50 -16.13 -3.18 30.94
N SER A 51 -16.49 -2.84 32.19
CA SER A 51 -17.60 -3.43 32.92
C SER A 51 -18.69 -2.39 33.13
N LEU A 52 -19.92 -2.88 33.19
CA LEU A 52 -21.05 -2.16 33.78
C LEU A 52 -20.60 -1.47 35.09
N PRO A 53 -20.89 -0.18 35.30
CA PRO A 53 -20.51 0.52 36.53
C PRO A 53 -21.00 -0.26 37.75
N LYS A 54 -20.14 -0.47 38.76
CA LYS A 54 -20.59 -1.16 39.98
C LYS A 54 -21.57 -0.25 40.71
N ILE A 55 -22.83 -0.67 40.80
CA ILE A 55 -23.85 0.03 41.60
C ILE A 55 -23.69 -0.44 43.04
N ASP A 56 -23.55 0.50 43.97
CA ASP A 56 -23.51 0.18 45.40
C ASP A 56 -24.94 -0.01 45.95
N PHE A 57 -25.44 -1.24 45.84
CA PHE A 57 -26.76 -1.62 46.36
C PHE A 57 -26.83 -1.61 47.90
N THR A 58 -25.68 -1.59 48.61
CA THR A 58 -25.67 -1.57 50.09
C THR A 58 -26.06 -0.20 50.63
N PHE A 59 -25.59 0.87 49.98
CA PHE A 59 -26.00 2.24 50.29
C PHE A 59 -27.51 2.43 50.14
N TYR A 60 -28.09 1.91 49.04
CA TYR A 60 -29.53 2.03 48.78
C TYR A 60 -30.39 1.19 49.73
N ARG A 61 -29.92 -0.01 50.13
CA ARG A 61 -30.59 -0.82 51.16
C ARG A 61 -30.69 -0.09 52.50
N ASN A 62 -29.63 0.64 52.87
CA ASN A 62 -29.59 1.40 54.13
C ASN A 62 -30.46 2.66 54.10
N ALA A 63 -30.58 3.32 52.94
CA ALA A 63 -31.32 4.58 52.81
C ALA A 63 -32.85 4.40 52.64
N LEU A 64 -33.29 3.33 51.96
CA LEU A 64 -34.71 3.14 51.60
C LEU A 64 -35.43 2.10 52.47
N GLY A 65 -34.71 1.40 53.36
CA GLY A 65 -35.22 0.21 54.04
C GLY A 65 -35.29 -0.99 53.08
N ALA A 66 -35.31 -2.20 53.62
CA ALA A 66 -35.26 -3.44 52.84
C ALA A 66 -36.54 -3.68 52.01
N LEU A 67 -36.67 -2.97 50.89
CA LEU A 67 -37.72 -3.18 49.89
C LEU A 67 -37.34 -4.36 48.97
N PRO A 68 -38.28 -5.28 48.68
CA PRO A 68 -38.04 -6.45 47.81
C PRO A 68 -37.66 -6.07 46.36
N MET A 69 -37.85 -4.81 45.99
CA MET A 69 -37.51 -4.26 44.68
C MET A 69 -36.00 -4.11 44.45
N ILE A 70 -35.20 -3.88 45.49
CA ILE A 70 -33.74 -3.73 45.36
C ILE A 70 -33.09 -5.06 44.94
N ASP A 71 -33.57 -6.19 45.48
CA ASP A 71 -33.06 -7.52 45.13
C ASP A 71 -33.43 -7.93 43.70
N GLN A 72 -34.57 -7.48 43.19
CA GLN A 72 -34.95 -7.68 41.79
C GLN A 72 -34.06 -6.86 40.83
N PHE A 73 -33.65 -5.66 41.23
CA PHE A 73 -32.72 -4.83 40.47
C PHE A 73 -31.29 -5.37 40.47
N GLU A 74 -30.80 -5.88 41.59
CA GLU A 74 -29.48 -6.51 41.65
C GLU A 74 -29.40 -7.74 40.73
N LYS A 75 -30.45 -8.57 40.74
CA LYS A 75 -30.55 -9.76 39.87
C LYS A 75 -30.65 -9.39 38.39
N SER A 76 -31.51 -8.43 38.03
CA SER A 76 -31.65 -8.00 36.64
C SER A 76 -30.38 -7.32 36.12
N TYR A 77 -29.70 -6.50 36.94
CA TYR A 77 -28.44 -5.86 36.55
C TYR A 77 -27.31 -6.86 36.31
N SER A 78 -27.20 -7.87 37.18
CA SER A 78 -26.19 -8.94 37.04
C SER A 78 -26.45 -9.85 35.84
N SER A 79 -27.70 -9.91 35.36
CA SER A 79 -28.10 -10.73 34.20
C SER A 79 -27.93 -10.02 32.86
N ILE A 80 -27.53 -8.73 32.83
CA ILE A 80 -27.31 -7.99 31.59
C ILE A 80 -25.92 -8.37 31.04
N GLU A 81 -25.91 -9.23 30.04
CA GLU A 81 -24.74 -9.44 29.18
C GLU A 81 -24.89 -8.58 27.91
N VAL A 82 -23.90 -7.73 27.63
CA VAL A 82 -23.86 -6.95 26.39
C VAL A 82 -23.27 -7.82 25.28
N PRO A 83 -24.06 -8.25 24.28
CA PRO A 83 -23.55 -9.07 23.20
C PRO A 83 -22.55 -8.29 22.34
N TYR A 84 -21.51 -8.96 21.89
CA TYR A 84 -20.55 -8.34 20.98
C TYR A 84 -21.23 -7.98 19.65
N PRO A 85 -20.94 -6.81 19.04
CA PRO A 85 -21.52 -6.44 17.76
C PRO A 85 -21.19 -7.49 16.69
N LYS A 86 -22.23 -7.99 16.01
CA LYS A 86 -22.04 -8.81 14.80
C LYS A 86 -21.76 -7.87 13.62
N ASP A 87 -20.74 -8.19 12.84
CA ASP A 87 -20.45 -7.49 11.58
C ASP A 87 -21.61 -7.75 10.60
N LYS A 88 -22.43 -6.74 10.34
CA LYS A 88 -23.59 -6.83 9.44
C LYS A 88 -23.20 -6.68 7.98
N ASP A 89 -22.10 -5.98 7.71
CA ASP A 89 -21.73 -5.53 6.38
C ASP A 89 -20.57 -6.36 5.78
N ASN A 90 -20.16 -7.44 6.46
CA ASN A 90 -19.03 -8.31 6.07
C ASN A 90 -17.75 -7.51 5.71
N VAL A 91 -17.50 -6.40 6.42
CA VAL A 91 -16.38 -5.50 6.14
C VAL A 91 -15.04 -6.23 6.29
N ILE A 92 -14.98 -7.22 7.19
CA ILE A 92 -13.77 -8.04 7.40
C ILE A 92 -13.39 -8.81 6.14
N LYS A 93 -14.36 -9.40 5.43
CA LYS A 93 -14.08 -10.17 4.21
C LYS A 93 -13.59 -9.29 3.07
N ALA A 94 -14.18 -8.10 2.92
CA ALA A 94 -13.74 -7.12 1.93
C ALA A 94 -12.30 -6.65 2.20
N LEU A 95 -11.92 -6.52 3.48
CA LEU A 95 -10.56 -6.14 3.89
C LEU A 95 -9.55 -7.25 3.55
N GLU A 96 -9.88 -8.52 3.83
CA GLU A 96 -9.04 -9.68 3.49
C GLU A 96 -8.80 -9.78 1.98
N GLU A 97 -9.84 -9.57 1.17
CA GLU A 97 -9.74 -9.55 -0.29
C GLU A 97 -8.83 -8.40 -0.77
N GLN A 98 -9.02 -7.19 -0.22
CA GLN A 98 -8.19 -6.04 -0.54
C GLN A 98 -6.72 -6.26 -0.13
N GLU A 99 -6.47 -6.92 1.00
CA GLU A 99 -5.11 -7.25 1.46
C GLU A 99 -4.42 -8.21 0.49
N LYS A 100 -5.14 -9.24 0.02
CA LYS A 100 -4.62 -10.19 -0.97
C LYS A 100 -4.26 -9.49 -2.29
N LEU A 101 -5.17 -8.69 -2.83
CA LEU A 101 -4.92 -7.92 -4.06
C LEU A 101 -3.73 -6.96 -3.90
N SER A 102 -3.59 -6.34 -2.71
CA SER A 102 -2.47 -5.47 -2.40
C SER A 102 -1.16 -6.24 -2.29
N ALA A 103 -1.18 -7.47 -1.77
CA ALA A 103 0.01 -8.34 -1.70
C ALA A 103 0.51 -8.75 -3.08
N GLU A 104 -0.39 -9.13 -3.98
CA GLU A 104 -0.08 -9.48 -5.37
C GLU A 104 0.56 -8.29 -6.11
N LYS A 105 -0.03 -7.10 -5.99
CA LYS A 105 0.54 -5.86 -6.57
C LYS A 105 1.92 -5.53 -6.02
N ARG A 106 2.14 -5.70 -4.70
CA ARG A 106 3.47 -5.49 -4.09
C ARG A 106 4.51 -6.45 -4.66
N GLU A 107 4.15 -7.71 -4.89
CA GLU A 107 5.07 -8.70 -5.44
C GLU A 107 5.44 -8.38 -6.89
N GLN A 108 4.46 -8.02 -7.72
CA GLN A 108 4.68 -7.59 -9.11
C GLN A 108 5.59 -6.38 -9.16
N PHE A 109 5.28 -5.33 -8.39
CA PHE A 109 6.11 -4.12 -8.30
C PHE A 109 7.54 -4.42 -7.85
N LYS A 110 7.73 -5.35 -6.89
CA LYS A 110 9.07 -5.76 -6.46
C LYS A 110 9.85 -6.41 -7.61
N LYS A 111 9.22 -7.28 -8.41
CA LYS A 111 9.87 -7.92 -9.57
C LYS A 111 10.29 -6.87 -10.59
N GLU A 112 9.38 -5.96 -10.95
CA GLU A 112 9.67 -4.85 -11.89
C GLU A 112 10.82 -3.96 -11.41
N MET A 113 10.83 -3.60 -10.12
CA MET A 113 11.89 -2.75 -9.57
C MET A 113 13.24 -3.44 -9.52
N VAL A 114 13.28 -4.76 -9.25
CA VAL A 114 14.52 -5.54 -9.31
C VAL A 114 15.07 -5.57 -10.72
N GLU A 115 14.21 -5.76 -11.73
CA GLU A 115 14.62 -5.73 -13.14
C GLU A 115 15.17 -4.33 -13.51
N LYS A 116 14.43 -3.26 -13.22
CA LYS A 116 14.89 -1.88 -13.47
C LYS A 116 16.20 -1.55 -12.75
N THR A 117 16.42 -2.09 -11.56
CA THR A 117 17.67 -1.89 -10.81
C THR A 117 18.83 -2.58 -11.51
N LYS A 118 18.66 -3.83 -11.96
CA LYS A 118 19.70 -4.56 -12.72
C LYS A 118 20.09 -3.81 -13.98
N ILE A 119 19.08 -3.34 -14.70
CA ILE A 119 19.22 -2.52 -15.91
C ILE A 119 20.01 -1.25 -15.63
N SER A 120 19.64 -0.51 -14.59
CA SER A 120 20.30 0.75 -14.22
C SER A 120 21.75 0.51 -13.80
N GLN A 121 22.01 -0.56 -13.05
CA GLN A 121 23.36 -0.95 -12.66
C GLN A 121 24.21 -1.29 -13.88
N TYR A 122 23.66 -2.08 -14.79
CA TYR A 122 24.32 -2.43 -16.05
C TYR A 122 24.70 -1.18 -16.85
N VAL A 123 23.78 -0.21 -16.97
CA VAL A 123 24.07 1.05 -17.67
C VAL A 123 25.16 1.84 -16.95
N LEU A 124 25.13 1.91 -15.62
CA LEU A 124 26.15 2.61 -14.83
C LEU A 124 27.55 2.01 -15.04
N ASP A 125 27.66 0.68 -15.05
CA ASP A 125 28.93 -0.02 -15.21
C ASP A 125 29.50 0.17 -16.63
N ASN A 126 28.64 0.27 -17.64
CA ASN A 126 29.02 0.39 -19.05
C ASN A 126 29.02 1.82 -19.60
N ILE A 127 28.60 2.83 -18.82
CA ILE A 127 28.48 4.21 -19.30
C ILE A 127 29.81 4.78 -19.79
N HIS A 128 30.92 4.32 -19.22
CA HIS A 128 32.28 4.74 -19.57
C HIS A 128 32.73 4.25 -20.95
N LEU A 129 32.07 3.23 -21.51
CA LEU A 129 32.36 2.73 -22.86
C LEU A 129 31.77 3.64 -23.95
N VAL A 130 30.75 4.42 -23.61
CA VAL A 130 30.07 5.31 -24.56
C VAL A 130 30.80 6.64 -24.61
N PRO A 131 31.28 7.08 -25.80
CA PRO A 131 31.90 8.39 -25.95
C PRO A 131 30.97 9.54 -25.56
N PRO A 132 31.51 10.68 -25.09
CA PRO A 132 30.72 11.87 -24.85
C PRO A 132 29.95 12.31 -26.10
N PRO A 133 28.74 12.90 -25.96
CA PRO A 133 27.91 13.30 -27.10
C PRO A 133 28.59 14.28 -28.08
N GLU A 134 29.54 15.09 -27.60
CA GLU A 134 30.27 16.08 -28.41
C GLU A 134 31.24 15.43 -29.41
N GLU A 135 31.74 14.23 -29.09
CA GLU A 135 32.70 13.48 -29.91
C GLU A 135 32.03 12.36 -30.70
N MET A 136 30.73 12.15 -30.49
CA MET A 136 29.97 11.06 -31.09
C MET A 136 29.44 11.46 -32.47
N ASN A 137 29.83 10.70 -33.50
CA ASN A 137 29.18 10.80 -34.81
C ASN A 137 27.92 9.89 -34.88
N ILE A 138 27.11 10.07 -35.92
CA ILE A 138 25.84 9.33 -36.08
C ILE A 138 26.07 7.83 -36.21
N GLU A 139 27.13 7.41 -36.90
CA GLU A 139 27.46 5.99 -37.10
C GLU A 139 27.87 5.31 -35.77
N MET A 140 28.67 5.98 -34.94
CA MET A 140 29.06 5.53 -33.60
C MET A 140 27.84 5.48 -32.70
N TYR A 141 26.93 6.46 -32.80
CA TYR A 141 25.68 6.43 -32.06
C TYR A 141 24.84 5.20 -32.42
N TYR A 142 24.75 4.83 -33.70
CA TYR A 142 24.04 3.63 -34.14
C TYR A 142 24.76 2.33 -33.75
N TYR A 143 26.10 2.35 -33.67
CA TYR A 143 26.87 1.22 -33.18
C TYR A 143 26.57 0.90 -31.70
N PHE A 144 26.56 1.92 -30.83
CA PHE A 144 26.25 1.75 -29.41
C PHE A 144 24.74 1.59 -29.13
N PHE A 145 23.88 2.18 -29.98
CA PHE A 145 22.43 2.15 -29.83
C PHE A 145 21.73 1.64 -31.10
N PRO A 146 21.89 0.35 -31.46
CA PRO A 146 21.33 -0.20 -32.70
C PRO A 146 19.79 -0.14 -32.74
N GLU A 147 19.14 -0.09 -31.57
CA GLU A 147 17.68 0.08 -31.49
C GLU A 147 17.19 1.42 -32.04
N ARG A 148 18.03 2.45 -32.04
CA ARG A 148 17.69 3.80 -32.55
C ARG A 148 18.19 4.04 -33.98
N ALA A 149 18.92 3.09 -34.56
CA ALA A 149 19.36 3.15 -35.94
C ALA A 149 18.17 3.06 -36.90
N ILE A 150 18.26 3.80 -38.01
CA ILE A 150 17.30 3.68 -39.11
C ILE A 150 17.59 2.36 -39.81
N ASP A 151 16.66 1.41 -39.72
CA ASP A 151 16.76 0.11 -40.37
C ASP A 151 15.58 -0.08 -41.34
N PRO A 152 15.76 0.26 -42.63
CA PRO A 152 14.71 0.12 -43.63
C PRO A 152 14.28 -1.32 -43.90
N GLU A 153 15.11 -2.31 -43.55
CA GLU A 153 14.88 -3.72 -43.87
C GLU A 153 14.00 -4.39 -42.80
N ASN A 154 14.35 -4.22 -41.51
CA ASN A 154 13.61 -4.88 -40.43
C ASN A 154 12.60 -3.95 -39.73
N ARG A 155 12.83 -2.63 -39.74
CA ARG A 155 12.01 -1.62 -39.02
C ARG A 155 11.76 -0.38 -39.89
N PRO A 156 11.00 -0.51 -40.99
CA PRO A 156 10.77 0.58 -41.92
C PRO A 156 10.02 1.72 -41.23
N THR A 157 10.65 2.90 -41.23
CA THR A 157 10.06 4.13 -40.69
C THR A 157 9.86 5.15 -41.81
N VAL A 158 8.78 5.92 -41.73
CA VAL A 158 8.47 6.99 -42.68
C VAL A 158 9.06 8.31 -42.21
N PHE A 159 9.54 9.12 -43.16
CA PHE A 159 9.99 10.48 -42.89
C PHE A 159 8.79 11.34 -42.42
N PRO A 160 8.95 12.22 -41.42
CA PRO A 160 10.14 12.51 -40.62
C PRO A 160 10.28 11.48 -39.48
N HIS A 161 11.34 10.66 -39.49
CA HIS A 161 11.62 9.49 -38.61
C HIS A 161 11.55 9.77 -37.10
N THR A 162 10.37 10.15 -36.64
CA THR A 162 9.99 10.59 -35.31
C THR A 162 8.84 9.69 -34.89
N LYS A 163 8.81 9.32 -33.61
CA LYS A 163 7.83 8.36 -33.09
C LYS A 163 6.40 8.78 -33.45
N SER A 164 6.05 10.05 -33.27
CA SER A 164 4.71 10.60 -33.53
C SER A 164 4.28 10.61 -35.00
N ALA A 165 5.22 10.64 -35.94
CA ALA A 165 4.92 10.64 -37.37
C ALA A 165 4.87 9.22 -37.98
N GLN A 166 5.18 8.20 -37.19
CA GLN A 166 5.03 6.81 -37.62
C GLN A 166 3.55 6.42 -37.58
N PRO A 167 3.08 5.55 -38.50
CA PRO A 167 1.70 5.04 -38.46
C PRO A 167 1.36 4.33 -37.14
N ASP A 168 2.36 3.76 -36.44
CA ASP A 168 2.21 3.14 -35.11
C ASP A 168 2.45 4.12 -33.94
N GLY A 169 2.68 5.39 -34.25
CA GLY A 169 3.19 6.44 -33.38
C GLY A 169 2.24 7.04 -32.35
N ASN A 170 1.06 6.44 -32.15
CA ASN A 170 0.14 6.89 -31.10
C ASN A 170 0.60 6.28 -29.77
N GLU A 171 0.91 7.12 -28.79
CA GLU A 171 1.71 6.89 -27.57
C GLU A 171 1.21 5.81 -26.57
N GLY A 172 0.32 4.90 -26.98
CA GLY A 172 -0.36 3.96 -26.09
C GLY A 172 0.32 2.61 -25.82
N ASN A 173 1.19 2.08 -26.70
CA ASN A 173 1.43 0.61 -26.70
C ASN A 173 2.87 0.08 -26.84
N VAL A 174 3.94 0.88 -26.83
CA VAL A 174 5.29 0.37 -27.20
C VAL A 174 6.36 0.45 -26.09
N ILE A 175 6.05 1.02 -24.93
CA ILE A 175 7.06 1.29 -23.90
C ILE A 175 7.51 0.03 -23.13
N HIS A 176 6.79 -1.09 -23.20
CA HIS A 176 7.14 -2.26 -22.37
C HIS A 176 8.17 -3.21 -23.00
N ASN A 177 8.25 -3.30 -24.33
CA ASN A 177 9.13 -4.30 -24.99
C ASN A 177 10.46 -3.72 -25.49
N SER A 178 10.52 -2.44 -25.83
CA SER A 178 11.72 -1.84 -26.45
C SER A 178 12.85 -1.57 -25.45
N GLU A 179 12.53 -1.19 -24.20
CA GLU A 179 13.54 -0.98 -23.15
C GLU A 179 14.18 -2.31 -22.71
N LEU A 180 13.40 -3.40 -22.60
CA LEU A 180 13.92 -4.72 -22.24
C LEU A 180 14.82 -5.33 -23.33
N HIS A 181 14.51 -5.10 -24.61
CA HIS A 181 15.34 -5.57 -25.73
C HIS A 181 16.66 -4.82 -25.86
N ALA A 182 16.68 -3.50 -25.64
CA ALA A 182 17.90 -2.69 -25.70
C ALA A 182 18.99 -3.17 -24.72
N LEU A 183 18.59 -3.81 -23.62
CA LEU A 183 19.48 -4.24 -22.55
C LEU A 183 19.93 -5.70 -22.70
N SER A 184 19.11 -6.53 -23.33
CA SER A 184 19.53 -7.87 -23.78
C SER A 184 20.63 -7.82 -24.84
N SER A 185 20.57 -6.83 -25.74
CA SER A 185 21.57 -6.62 -26.79
C SER A 185 22.94 -6.26 -26.21
N PHE A 186 22.96 -5.52 -25.10
CA PHE A 186 24.15 -5.11 -24.38
C PHE A 186 24.80 -6.28 -23.60
N GLU A 187 23.99 -7.21 -23.06
CA GLU A 187 24.49 -8.43 -22.40
C GLU A 187 25.25 -9.34 -23.39
N LYS A 188 24.76 -9.43 -24.65
CA LYS A 188 25.37 -10.23 -25.73
C LYS A 188 26.68 -9.67 -26.28
N THR A 189 26.95 -8.38 -26.12
CA THR A 189 28.19 -7.76 -26.60
C THR A 189 29.33 -7.81 -25.58
N SER A 190 29.10 -8.37 -24.39
CA SER A 190 30.11 -8.51 -23.31
C SER A 190 30.62 -9.95 -23.05
N SER A 191 30.24 -10.91 -23.90
CA SER A 191 30.84 -12.26 -23.99
C SER A 191 31.62 -12.40 -25.28
#